data_AF-A0A1F9WWV4-F1
#
_entry.id   AF-A0A1F9WWV4-F1
#
_cell.length_a   1.000
_cell.length_b   1.000
_cell.length_c   1.000
_cell.angle_alpha   90.00
_cell.angle_beta   90.00
_cell.angle_gamma   90.00
#
_symmetry.space_group_name_H-M   'P 1'
#
loop_
_entity.id
_entity.type
_entity.pdbx_description
1 polymer ?
#
loop_
_entity_poly.entity_id
_entity_poly.type
_entity_poly.pdbx_seq_one_letter_code
_entity_poly.pdbx_strand_id
1 'polypeptide(L)'
;MSIIFFVFMILVPTVAFSAPLVSAISGTLGDGQEIIVSGENFGAHGPTVHFFDDFENGTAGNVISTGPGSAVIGEWNRLNTVEPTYSTRTSVSGTQAFEVTSREGVEGQTNGFIALPDTTETFISWWCYVPVNSPWSGEDTQLNWKIMWLMQYNSADNDLYFVQFIDSSTYAMAGNNTKLAYPDTEPWKSPHMRKGQWHRYWWWIHDGYSNDGLIKIWELTESGVMQVKNVVNKTTLFPLAVRKLLCVNGYTREQSDIQSTQLFDDVYVSTGSCAQARCELGNAPVYQDCTRLAITTPYTWSDTRIDTTVRQGAFKSGDNVYLFIVDSEGNYSPGYGPLTMAQETAPADPENDSSPPAIPQHLSIK
;
A
#
# COMPACT_ATOMS: atom_id res chain seq x y z
N MET A 1 -40.99 31.00 -47.13
CA MET A 1 -40.93 29.60 -46.67
C MET A 1 -39.79 29.52 -45.66
N SER A 2 -40.10 29.72 -44.38
CA SER A 2 -39.08 29.78 -43.32
C SER A 2 -38.98 28.42 -42.65
N ILE A 3 -37.83 27.78 -42.79
CA ILE A 3 -37.52 26.51 -42.14
C ILE A 3 -36.97 26.85 -40.75
N ILE A 4 -37.77 26.57 -39.72
CA ILE A 4 -37.35 26.66 -38.32
C ILE A 4 -36.56 25.38 -38.02
N PHE A 5 -35.26 25.51 -37.81
CA PHE A 5 -34.40 24.43 -37.32
C PHE A 5 -34.59 24.29 -35.80
N PHE A 6 -35.28 23.24 -35.36
CA PHE A 6 -35.31 22.83 -33.96
C PHE A 6 -34.00 22.10 -33.65
N VAL A 7 -33.10 22.74 -32.90
CA VAL A 7 -31.92 22.09 -32.34
C VAL A 7 -32.37 21.32 -31.09
N PHE A 8 -32.48 20.00 -31.23
CA PHE A 8 -32.67 19.10 -30.08
C PHE A 8 -31.34 19.02 -29.31
N MET A 9 -31.24 19.75 -28.21
CA MET A 9 -30.12 19.63 -27.27
C MET A 9 -30.30 18.32 -26.51
N ILE A 10 -29.63 17.25 -26.96
CA ILE A 10 -29.62 15.97 -26.27
C ILE A 10 -28.80 16.17 -24.98
N LEU A 11 -29.51 16.36 -23.85
CA LEU A 11 -28.95 16.28 -22.52
C LEU A 11 -28.56 14.82 -22.27
N VAL A 12 -27.28 14.49 -22.52
CA VAL A 12 -26.72 13.22 -22.07
C VAL A 12 -26.63 13.30 -20.55
N PRO A 13 -27.30 12.42 -19.78
CA PRO A 13 -27.18 12.43 -18.33
C PRO A 13 -25.74 12.11 -17.96
N THR A 14 -25.05 13.06 -17.33
CA THR A 14 -23.82 12.78 -16.59
C THR A 14 -24.24 11.99 -15.36
N VAL A 15 -23.90 10.71 -15.30
CA VAL A 15 -23.97 9.93 -14.06
C VAL A 15 -23.00 10.55 -13.06
N ALA A 16 -23.52 11.29 -12.11
CA ALA A 16 -22.77 11.72 -10.94
C ALA A 16 -22.79 10.55 -9.94
N PHE A 17 -21.67 9.85 -9.82
CA PHE A 17 -21.51 8.89 -8.73
C PHE A 17 -21.34 9.67 -7.43
N SER A 18 -22.22 9.45 -6.47
CA SER A 18 -22.07 10.06 -5.14
C SER A 18 -20.91 9.39 -4.42
N ALA A 19 -20.16 10.18 -3.64
CA ALA A 19 -19.12 9.63 -2.79
C ALA A 19 -19.67 8.55 -1.85
N PRO A 20 -18.87 7.53 -1.50
CA PRO A 20 -19.23 6.50 -0.54
C PRO A 20 -19.76 7.10 0.78
N LEU A 21 -20.75 6.47 1.39
CA LEU A 21 -21.29 6.88 2.69
C LEU A 21 -21.36 5.71 3.65
N VAL A 22 -20.62 5.80 4.76
CA VAL A 22 -20.68 4.80 5.84
C VAL A 22 -21.82 5.15 6.79
N SER A 23 -22.70 4.20 7.06
CA SER A 23 -23.83 4.36 7.98
C SER A 23 -23.67 3.59 9.29
N ALA A 24 -22.91 2.49 9.29
CA ALA A 24 -22.67 1.70 10.48
C ALA A 24 -21.37 0.88 10.38
N ILE A 25 -20.80 0.58 11.55
CA ILE A 25 -19.72 -0.40 11.71
C ILE A 25 -20.13 -1.35 12.84
N SER A 26 -19.92 -2.66 12.64
CA SER A 26 -20.05 -3.66 13.71
C SER A 26 -18.79 -4.50 13.80
N GLY A 27 -18.42 -4.87 15.03
CA GLY A 27 -17.17 -5.58 15.33
C GLY A 27 -16.29 -4.75 16.27
N THR A 28 -15.11 -5.29 16.58
CA THR A 28 -14.14 -4.65 17.47
C THR A 28 -13.00 -4.07 16.63
N LEU A 29 -12.64 -2.80 16.85
CA LEU A 29 -11.50 -2.17 16.20
C LEU A 29 -10.18 -2.53 16.90
N GLY A 30 -9.82 -3.81 16.89
CA GLY A 30 -8.53 -4.31 17.36
C GLY A 30 -7.74 -4.90 16.21
N ASP A 31 -6.41 -4.93 16.33
CA ASP A 31 -5.57 -5.54 15.29
C ASP A 31 -5.97 -6.99 15.00
N GLY A 32 -6.02 -7.36 13.71
CA GLY A 32 -6.42 -8.68 13.25
C GLY A 32 -7.92 -9.01 13.44
N GLN A 33 -8.72 -8.11 14.03
CA GLN A 33 -10.15 -8.34 14.22
C GLN A 33 -10.95 -8.05 12.94
N GLU A 34 -12.02 -8.81 12.73
CA GLU A 34 -12.95 -8.57 11.64
C GLU A 34 -13.99 -7.50 12.03
N ILE A 35 -14.26 -6.60 11.10
CA ILE A 35 -15.37 -5.64 11.18
C ILE A 35 -16.21 -5.70 9.91
N ILE A 36 -17.49 -5.36 10.07
CA ILE A 36 -18.44 -5.20 9.00
C ILE A 36 -18.75 -3.71 8.89
N VAL A 37 -18.54 -3.15 7.70
CA VAL A 37 -18.90 -1.78 7.37
C VAL A 37 -20.16 -1.83 6.51
N SER A 38 -21.19 -1.09 6.90
CA SER A 38 -22.43 -0.93 6.14
C SER A 38 -22.62 0.51 5.70
N GLY A 39 -23.21 0.70 4.53
CA GLY A 39 -23.42 2.02 3.93
C GLY A 39 -24.01 1.96 2.55
N GLU A 40 -23.69 2.96 1.72
CA GLU A 40 -24.18 3.11 0.36
C GLU A 40 -23.08 3.62 -0.57
N ASN A 41 -23.18 3.29 -1.86
CA ASN A 41 -22.28 3.74 -2.92
C ASN A 41 -20.82 3.34 -2.70
N PHE A 42 -20.57 2.17 -2.12
CA PHE A 42 -19.21 1.62 -2.00
C PHE A 42 -18.69 1.08 -3.33
N GLY A 43 -19.57 0.89 -4.32
CA GLY A 43 -19.26 0.20 -5.56
C GLY A 43 -19.54 -1.30 -5.46
N ALA A 44 -20.00 -1.90 -6.57
CA ALA A 44 -20.41 -3.31 -6.60
C ALA A 44 -19.26 -4.30 -6.35
N HIS A 45 -18.02 -3.86 -6.52
CA HIS A 45 -16.79 -4.65 -6.34
C HIS A 45 -15.72 -3.82 -5.64
N GLY A 46 -14.84 -4.49 -4.90
CA GLY A 46 -13.74 -3.90 -4.16
C GLY A 46 -12.38 -4.38 -4.64
N PRO A 47 -11.30 -4.02 -3.94
CA PRO A 47 -9.96 -4.43 -4.32
C PRO A 47 -9.80 -5.95 -4.19
N THR A 48 -9.02 -6.55 -5.08
CA THR A 48 -8.43 -7.87 -4.79
C THR A 48 -7.14 -7.64 -4.02
N VAL A 49 -7.18 -7.78 -2.69
CA VAL A 49 -5.99 -7.67 -1.83
C VAL A 49 -5.09 -8.86 -2.12
N HIS A 50 -3.96 -8.59 -2.77
CA HIS A 50 -3.04 -9.62 -3.22
C HIS A 50 -1.93 -9.89 -2.20
N PHE A 51 -1.48 -8.85 -1.51
CA PHE A 51 -0.39 -8.94 -0.55
C PHE A 51 -0.60 -7.96 0.60
N PHE A 52 -0.32 -8.42 1.82
CA PHE A 52 -0.17 -7.57 3.00
C PHE A 52 0.83 -8.22 3.95
N ASP A 53 1.78 -7.44 4.46
CA ASP A 53 2.70 -7.88 5.52
C ASP A 53 3.03 -6.73 6.46
N ASP A 54 2.81 -6.97 7.75
CA ASP A 54 3.24 -6.15 8.90
C ASP A 54 4.50 -6.71 9.57
N PHE A 55 5.05 -7.81 9.02
CA PHE A 55 6.27 -8.48 9.44
C PHE A 55 6.22 -9.13 10.83
N GLU A 56 5.06 -9.21 11.47
CA GLU A 56 4.94 -9.75 12.84
C GLU A 56 4.95 -11.29 12.89
N ASN A 57 4.72 -11.97 11.76
CA ASN A 57 4.83 -13.43 11.66
C ASN A 57 6.28 -13.95 11.66
N GLY A 58 7.26 -13.05 11.59
CA GLY A 58 8.68 -13.36 11.58
C GLY A 58 9.30 -13.58 12.95
N THR A 59 10.61 -13.83 12.94
CA THR A 59 11.44 -13.83 14.14
C THR A 59 12.57 -12.84 13.96
N ALA A 60 12.69 -11.88 14.87
CA ALA A 60 13.70 -10.83 14.83
C ALA A 60 15.12 -11.40 14.60
N GLY A 61 15.84 -10.80 13.66
CA GLY A 61 17.19 -11.19 13.25
C GLY A 61 17.24 -12.31 12.19
N ASN A 62 16.15 -13.04 11.97
CA ASN A 62 16.08 -14.01 10.88
C ASN A 62 15.86 -13.32 9.53
N VAL A 63 16.30 -13.99 8.47
CA VAL A 63 15.97 -13.64 7.09
C VAL A 63 14.46 -13.65 6.89
N ILE A 64 13.94 -12.72 6.08
CA ILE A 64 12.53 -12.69 5.70
C ILE A 64 12.13 -14.03 5.08
N SER A 65 11.03 -14.62 5.56
CA SER A 65 10.56 -15.90 5.05
C SER A 65 10.11 -15.77 3.59
N THR A 66 10.11 -16.87 2.83
CA THR A 66 9.55 -16.90 1.46
C THR A 66 8.61 -18.09 1.30
N GLY A 67 7.71 -18.01 0.32
CA GLY A 67 6.69 -19.03 0.05
C GLY A 67 5.49 -18.96 0.99
N PRO A 68 4.64 -20.00 1.02
CA PRO A 68 3.36 -19.94 1.71
C PRO A 68 3.49 -19.60 3.21
N GLY A 69 2.74 -18.61 3.67
CA GLY A 69 2.76 -18.15 5.06
C GLY A 69 3.88 -17.18 5.42
N SER A 70 4.68 -16.73 4.44
CA SER A 70 5.74 -15.74 4.67
C SER A 70 5.25 -14.32 4.90
N ALA A 71 3.99 -14.02 4.58
CA ALA A 71 3.32 -12.75 4.79
C ALA A 71 1.91 -13.00 5.38
N VAL A 72 1.28 -11.97 5.94
CA VAL A 72 -0.08 -12.05 6.49
C VAL A 72 -1.12 -12.37 5.40
N ILE A 73 -0.99 -11.76 4.22
CA ILE A 73 -1.74 -12.08 3.01
C ILE A 73 -0.76 -12.25 1.86
N GLY A 74 -0.92 -13.32 1.08
CA GLY A 74 -0.03 -13.63 -0.03
C GLY A 74 1.28 -14.25 0.46
N GLU A 75 2.35 -14.02 -0.29
CA GLU A 75 3.69 -14.53 0.03
C GLU A 75 4.79 -13.68 -0.59
N TRP A 76 5.93 -13.63 0.09
CA TRP A 76 7.20 -13.27 -0.52
C TRP A 76 7.63 -14.37 -1.47
N ASN A 77 7.73 -14.06 -2.77
CA ASN A 77 8.07 -15.03 -3.81
C ASN A 77 9.53 -15.48 -3.71
N ARG A 78 10.44 -14.54 -3.48
CA ARG A 78 11.88 -14.76 -3.34
C ARG A 78 12.56 -13.54 -2.75
N LEU A 79 13.81 -13.72 -2.33
CA LEU A 79 14.73 -12.65 -1.96
C LEU A 79 15.87 -12.57 -2.98
N ASN A 80 16.59 -11.46 -2.99
CA ASN A 80 17.85 -11.32 -3.73
C ASN A 80 19.06 -11.76 -2.87
N THR A 81 20.29 -11.70 -3.41
CA THR A 81 21.49 -12.28 -2.80
C THR A 81 21.84 -11.73 -1.42
N VAL A 82 21.56 -10.46 -1.16
CA VAL A 82 21.65 -9.88 0.19
C VAL A 82 20.26 -9.85 0.79
N GLU A 83 20.04 -10.85 1.63
CA GLU A 83 18.71 -11.15 2.15
C GLU A 83 18.28 -10.11 3.22
N PRO A 84 17.10 -9.50 3.10
CA PRO A 84 16.49 -8.71 4.16
C PRO A 84 16.22 -9.55 5.41
N THR A 85 16.16 -8.91 6.56
CA THR A 85 15.85 -9.57 7.84
C THR A 85 14.67 -8.91 8.55
N TYR A 86 13.99 -9.66 9.41
CA TYR A 86 13.07 -9.09 10.40
C TYR A 86 13.88 -8.29 11.42
N SER A 87 13.53 -7.02 11.63
CA SER A 87 14.26 -6.11 12.52
C SER A 87 13.34 -5.50 13.57
N THR A 88 13.83 -5.40 14.80
CA THR A 88 13.15 -4.72 15.92
C THR A 88 13.69 -3.31 16.17
N ARG A 89 14.48 -2.77 15.22
CA ARG A 89 15.09 -1.44 15.36
C ARG A 89 14.04 -0.34 15.51
N THR A 90 13.00 -0.41 14.68
CA THR A 90 11.82 0.46 14.70
C THR A 90 10.76 -0.17 13.79
N SER A 91 9.49 0.10 14.07
CA SER A 91 8.35 -0.33 13.27
C SER A 91 7.24 0.73 13.29
N VAL A 92 6.28 0.59 12.39
CA VAL A 92 5.02 1.33 12.32
C VAL A 92 3.94 0.56 13.04
N SER A 93 3.72 -0.69 12.64
CA SER A 93 2.88 -1.69 13.30
C SER A 93 3.71 -2.55 14.24
N GLY A 94 3.06 -3.16 15.23
CA GLY A 94 3.67 -4.21 16.05
C GLY A 94 5.07 -3.88 16.58
N THR A 95 6.03 -4.78 16.32
CA THR A 95 7.38 -4.74 16.88
C THR A 95 8.50 -5.00 15.86
N GLN A 96 8.16 -5.40 14.64
CA GLN A 96 9.10 -5.82 13.61
C GLN A 96 8.91 -5.02 12.32
N ALA A 97 9.95 -4.99 11.49
CA ALA A 97 9.94 -4.39 10.17
C ALA A 97 10.89 -5.15 9.24
N PHE A 98 10.73 -4.97 7.94
CA PHE A 98 11.66 -5.44 6.91
C PHE A 98 12.89 -4.55 6.87
N GLU A 99 14.06 -5.04 7.27
CA GLU A 99 15.32 -4.30 7.20
C GLU A 99 16.21 -4.82 6.07
N VAL A 100 16.76 -3.87 5.31
CA VAL A 100 17.78 -4.11 4.28
C VAL A 100 18.98 -3.25 4.58
N THR A 101 20.16 -3.81 4.36
CA THR A 101 21.42 -3.06 4.47
C THR A 101 22.28 -3.29 3.24
N SER A 102 22.48 -2.23 2.48
CA SER A 102 23.42 -2.16 1.36
C SER A 102 24.81 -1.72 1.84
N ARG A 103 25.85 -2.19 1.14
CA ARG A 103 27.27 -1.97 1.41
C ARG A 103 28.08 -2.06 0.12
N GLU A 104 29.39 -1.92 0.20
CA GLU A 104 30.28 -2.12 -0.95
C GLU A 104 30.08 -3.51 -1.57
N GLY A 105 29.98 -3.58 -2.90
CA GLY A 105 29.90 -4.83 -3.67
C GLY A 105 28.53 -5.50 -3.72
N VAL A 106 27.47 -4.89 -3.18
CA VAL A 106 26.11 -5.47 -3.16
C VAL A 106 25.07 -4.63 -3.92
N GLU A 107 25.53 -3.82 -4.88
CA GLU A 107 24.66 -3.00 -5.72
C GLU A 107 23.50 -3.81 -6.33
N GLY A 108 22.27 -3.36 -6.10
CA GLY A 108 21.06 -3.99 -6.65
C GLY A 108 20.76 -5.40 -6.12
N GLN A 109 21.36 -5.81 -4.98
CA GLN A 109 21.20 -7.17 -4.43
C GLN A 109 20.33 -7.26 -3.17
N THR A 110 19.72 -6.16 -2.72
CA THR A 110 19.06 -6.06 -1.41
C THR A 110 17.53 -6.00 -1.52
N ASN A 111 16.87 -7.01 -2.12
CA ASN A 111 15.46 -6.92 -2.46
C ASN A 111 14.59 -8.06 -1.92
N GLY A 112 13.32 -7.74 -1.66
CA GLY A 112 12.24 -8.73 -1.54
C GLY A 112 11.31 -8.65 -2.74
N PHE A 113 10.79 -9.79 -3.21
CA PHE A 113 9.93 -9.85 -4.39
C PHE A 113 8.55 -10.41 -4.06
N ILE A 114 7.52 -9.77 -4.61
CA ILE A 114 6.14 -10.20 -4.57
C ILE A 114 5.72 -10.51 -6.01
N ALA A 115 5.39 -11.76 -6.30
CA ALA A 115 4.83 -12.13 -7.59
C ALA A 115 3.38 -11.64 -7.66
N LEU A 116 2.99 -11.02 -8.77
CA LEU A 116 1.64 -10.50 -9.01
C LEU A 116 0.91 -11.38 -10.03
N PRO A 117 -0.43 -11.48 -9.96
CA PRO A 117 -1.21 -11.96 -11.08
C PRO A 117 -1.04 -11.00 -12.27
N ASP A 118 -1.39 -11.47 -13.46
CA ASP A 118 -1.42 -10.63 -14.66
C ASP A 118 -2.42 -9.50 -14.45
N THR A 119 -1.92 -8.29 -14.26
CA THR A 119 -2.73 -7.10 -13.96
C THR A 119 -2.23 -5.89 -14.73
N THR A 120 -3.17 -5.00 -15.02
CA THR A 120 -2.92 -3.63 -15.50
C THR A 120 -3.34 -2.59 -14.46
N GLU A 121 -4.00 -2.99 -13.38
CA GLU A 121 -4.36 -2.07 -12.31
C GLU A 121 -3.77 -2.54 -10.99
N THR A 122 -3.04 -1.65 -10.32
CA THR A 122 -2.35 -1.95 -9.08
C THR A 122 -2.43 -0.76 -8.14
N PHE A 123 -2.72 -1.03 -6.87
CA PHE A 123 -2.51 -0.10 -5.79
C PHE A 123 -1.45 -0.67 -4.85
N ILE A 124 -0.50 0.17 -4.46
CA ILE A 124 0.65 -0.23 -3.64
C ILE A 124 0.79 0.81 -2.53
N SER A 125 0.83 0.38 -1.27
CA SER A 125 1.08 1.25 -0.11
C SER A 125 2.17 0.64 0.74
N TRP A 126 3.04 1.46 1.31
CA TRP A 126 4.06 1.02 2.24
C TRP A 126 4.51 2.17 3.11
N TRP A 127 5.11 1.83 4.24
CA TRP A 127 5.94 2.73 5.02
C TRP A 127 7.41 2.48 4.73
N CYS A 128 8.20 3.54 4.76
CA CYS A 128 9.66 3.45 4.65
C CYS A 128 10.36 4.36 5.66
N TYR A 129 11.54 3.93 6.09
CA TYR A 129 12.35 4.63 7.09
C TYR A 129 13.84 4.48 6.74
N VAL A 130 14.58 5.57 6.95
CA VAL A 130 16.05 5.56 6.87
C VAL A 130 16.59 6.06 8.21
N PRO A 131 17.43 5.31 8.93
CA PRO A 131 17.98 5.77 10.21
C PRO A 131 18.78 7.07 10.08
N VAL A 132 18.76 7.92 11.13
CA VAL A 132 19.49 9.21 11.15
C VAL A 132 20.96 9.07 10.79
N ASN A 133 21.60 7.99 11.28
CA ASN A 133 23.03 7.73 11.08
C ASN A 133 23.33 6.87 9.85
N SER A 134 22.34 6.59 9.01
CA SER A 134 22.53 5.79 7.80
C SER A 134 22.53 6.69 6.56
N PRO A 135 23.46 6.51 5.60
CA PRO A 135 23.41 7.21 4.34
C PRO A 135 22.19 6.78 3.50
N TRP A 136 21.67 7.69 2.69
CA TRP A 136 20.78 7.33 1.56
C TRP A 136 21.55 6.44 0.60
N SER A 137 20.89 5.52 -0.09
CA SER A 137 21.59 4.63 -1.03
C SER A 137 22.27 5.42 -2.17
N GLY A 138 23.59 5.29 -2.27
CA GLY A 138 24.48 6.05 -3.16
C GLY A 138 24.83 7.47 -2.69
N GLU A 139 24.56 7.88 -1.44
CA GLU A 139 24.81 9.26 -0.95
C GLU A 139 26.26 9.72 -1.13
N ASP A 140 27.23 8.82 -1.00
CA ASP A 140 28.66 9.10 -1.14
C ASP A 140 29.21 8.89 -2.57
N THR A 141 28.49 8.17 -3.42
CA THR A 141 28.85 7.86 -4.81
C THR A 141 27.97 8.63 -5.79
N GLN A 142 26.77 8.11 -6.05
CA GLN A 142 25.72 8.73 -6.85
C GLN A 142 24.36 8.29 -6.31
N LEU A 143 23.65 9.20 -5.64
CA LEU A 143 22.36 8.91 -5.02
C LEU A 143 21.40 8.33 -6.06
N ASN A 144 21.02 7.08 -5.84
CA ASN A 144 20.12 6.33 -6.70
C ASN A 144 19.52 5.18 -5.91
N TRP A 145 18.32 5.40 -5.40
CA TRP A 145 17.58 4.43 -4.62
C TRP A 145 16.20 4.23 -5.22
N LYS A 146 15.96 3.06 -5.82
CA LYS A 146 14.60 2.67 -6.25
C LYS A 146 13.92 2.00 -5.07
N ILE A 147 13.05 2.75 -4.40
CA ILE A 147 12.38 2.35 -3.16
C ILE A 147 11.42 1.19 -3.44
N MET A 148 10.61 1.34 -4.48
CA MET A 148 9.64 0.36 -4.94
C MET A 148 9.76 0.23 -6.46
N TRP A 149 9.72 -1.00 -6.98
CA TRP A 149 9.95 -1.27 -8.40
C TRP A 149 8.96 -2.30 -8.93
N LEU A 150 8.04 -1.85 -9.77
CA LEU A 150 6.97 -2.61 -10.41
C LEU A 150 7.39 -3.02 -11.83
N MET A 151 7.34 -4.31 -12.13
CA MET A 151 7.98 -4.90 -13.31
C MET A 151 7.04 -5.88 -14.02
N GLN A 152 7.25 -6.05 -15.33
CA GLN A 152 6.60 -7.11 -16.11
C GLN A 152 7.25 -8.48 -15.87
N TYR A 153 8.57 -8.55 -15.69
CA TYR A 153 9.32 -9.80 -15.43
C TYR A 153 10.58 -9.50 -14.61
N ASN A 154 11.51 -10.46 -14.45
CA ASN A 154 12.80 -10.25 -13.78
C ASN A 154 13.79 -9.37 -14.57
N SER A 155 13.40 -8.87 -15.76
CA SER A 155 14.23 -7.95 -16.53
C SER A 155 13.82 -6.52 -16.22
N ALA A 156 14.79 -5.60 -16.24
CA ALA A 156 14.59 -4.16 -16.12
C ALA A 156 13.78 -3.54 -17.29
N ASP A 157 13.07 -4.38 -18.05
CA ASP A 157 12.27 -3.96 -19.18
C ASP A 157 10.83 -3.71 -18.74
N ASN A 158 10.28 -2.60 -19.22
CA ASN A 158 8.86 -2.25 -19.08
C ASN A 158 8.46 -2.09 -17.61
N ASP A 159 9.31 -1.38 -16.90
CA ASP A 159 9.27 -1.22 -15.47
C ASP A 159 8.86 0.19 -15.06
N LEU A 160 8.38 0.29 -13.83
CA LEU A 160 7.99 1.52 -13.18
C LEU A 160 8.54 1.48 -11.76
N TYR A 161 9.36 2.46 -11.41
CA TYR A 161 9.94 2.57 -10.08
C TYR A 161 9.78 3.97 -9.52
N PHE A 162 9.64 4.02 -8.21
CA PHE A 162 9.75 5.24 -7.44
C PHE A 162 11.12 5.34 -6.84
N VAL A 163 11.72 6.49 -7.07
CA VAL A 163 13.15 6.66 -6.91
C VAL A 163 13.45 7.97 -6.26
N GLN A 164 14.48 7.95 -5.43
CA GLN A 164 15.20 9.14 -5.02
C GLN A 164 16.42 9.29 -5.94
N PHE A 165 16.53 10.45 -6.59
CA PHE A 165 17.61 10.79 -7.54
C PHE A 165 18.26 12.10 -7.14
N ILE A 166 19.52 12.32 -7.56
CA ILE A 166 20.21 13.63 -7.59
C ILE A 166 20.56 14.20 -6.21
N ASP A 167 19.56 14.37 -5.34
CA ASP A 167 19.68 14.85 -3.97
C ASP A 167 18.70 14.12 -3.05
N SER A 168 18.81 14.35 -1.74
CA SER A 168 17.99 13.70 -0.72
C SER A 168 16.52 14.13 -0.69
N SER A 169 16.12 15.08 -1.54
CA SER A 169 14.76 15.66 -1.57
C SER A 169 14.03 15.43 -2.89
N THR A 170 14.72 14.89 -3.90
CA THR A 170 14.20 14.82 -5.26
C THR A 170 13.74 13.40 -5.58
N TYR A 171 12.45 13.29 -5.86
CA TYR A 171 11.77 12.04 -6.14
C TYR A 171 11.23 12.03 -7.57
N ALA A 172 11.20 10.85 -8.16
CA ALA A 172 10.60 10.65 -9.46
C ALA A 172 9.88 9.30 -9.53
N MET A 173 8.95 9.23 -10.48
CA MET A 173 8.45 7.98 -11.03
C MET A 173 9.11 7.83 -12.39
N ALA A 174 9.86 6.76 -12.58
CA ALA A 174 10.61 6.53 -13.81
C ALA A 174 10.60 5.05 -14.19
N GLY A 175 11.03 4.76 -15.42
CA GLY A 175 11.33 3.42 -15.91
C GLY A 175 12.74 3.39 -16.51
N ASN A 176 13.23 2.21 -16.85
CA ASN A 176 14.53 2.02 -17.48
C ASN A 176 14.45 2.02 -19.03
N ASN A 177 13.26 1.96 -19.62
CA ASN A 177 13.06 1.78 -21.07
C ASN A 177 12.51 3.00 -21.84
N THR A 178 13.25 3.50 -22.83
CA THR A 178 12.94 4.76 -23.55
C THR A 178 11.49 4.88 -24.10
N LYS A 179 10.98 6.12 -24.09
CA LYS A 179 9.63 6.61 -24.50
C LYS A 179 8.42 6.16 -23.66
N LEU A 180 8.41 4.96 -23.09
CA LEU A 180 7.33 4.52 -22.17
C LEU A 180 7.71 4.63 -20.68
N ALA A 181 9.01 4.69 -20.37
CA ALA A 181 9.57 4.90 -19.02
C ALA A 181 9.43 6.32 -18.46
N TYR A 182 8.82 7.24 -19.21
CA TYR A 182 8.77 8.64 -18.84
C TYR A 182 7.32 9.15 -18.83
N PRO A 183 6.41 8.51 -18.07
CA PRO A 183 5.03 8.96 -18.03
C PRO A 183 4.92 10.42 -17.59
N ASP A 184 5.83 10.93 -16.77
CA ASP A 184 6.18 12.36 -16.73
C ASP A 184 7.48 12.44 -15.92
N THR A 185 8.60 12.70 -16.57
CA THR A 185 9.93 12.75 -15.92
C THR A 185 10.08 13.86 -14.92
N GLU A 186 9.12 14.79 -14.82
CA GLU A 186 9.23 15.96 -13.97
C GLU A 186 9.40 15.50 -12.51
N PRO A 187 10.65 15.50 -12.01
CA PRO A 187 10.89 15.08 -10.66
C PRO A 187 10.13 16.07 -9.78
N TRP A 188 9.57 15.57 -8.69
CA TRP A 188 9.04 16.46 -7.66
C TRP A 188 9.98 16.44 -6.48
N LYS A 189 10.03 17.57 -5.79
CA LYS A 189 10.66 17.60 -4.49
C LYS A 189 9.61 17.20 -3.47
N SER A 190 9.86 16.12 -2.73
CA SER A 190 9.21 15.93 -1.44
C SER A 190 10.16 16.48 -0.38
N PRO A 191 9.83 17.61 0.27
CA PRO A 191 10.60 18.09 1.41
C PRO A 191 10.30 17.29 2.69
N HIS A 192 9.47 16.24 2.62
CA HIS A 192 8.90 15.61 3.80
C HIS A 192 9.66 14.35 4.21
N MET A 193 10.25 13.59 3.28
CA MET A 193 11.10 12.47 3.69
C MET A 193 12.32 12.96 4.47
N ARG A 194 12.45 12.44 5.68
CA ARG A 194 13.52 12.78 6.61
C ARG A 194 14.04 11.50 7.25
N LYS A 195 15.36 11.40 7.39
CA LYS A 195 15.97 10.31 8.16
C LYS A 195 15.45 10.36 9.60
N GLY A 196 15.28 9.21 10.22
CA GLY A 196 14.77 9.10 11.59
C GLY A 196 13.25 9.13 11.72
N GLN A 197 12.51 9.18 10.60
CA GLN A 197 11.04 9.23 10.58
C GLN A 197 10.49 8.21 9.58
N TRP A 198 9.34 7.63 9.92
CA TRP A 198 8.57 6.77 9.03
C TRP A 198 7.75 7.64 8.07
N HIS A 199 7.78 7.29 6.79
CA HIS A 199 7.04 7.99 5.73
C HIS A 199 6.17 6.99 4.98
N ARG A 200 4.88 7.29 4.85
CA ARG A 200 3.96 6.48 4.06
C ARG A 200 3.83 7.06 2.66
N TYR A 201 3.99 6.20 1.68
CA TYR A 201 3.68 6.48 0.29
C TYR A 201 2.70 5.45 -0.24
N TRP A 202 1.89 5.84 -1.20
CA TRP A 202 1.10 4.90 -1.96
C TRP A 202 0.81 5.37 -3.36
N TRP A 203 0.61 4.41 -4.25
CA TRP A 203 0.31 4.62 -5.66
C TRP A 203 -0.99 3.95 -6.03
N TRP A 204 -1.61 4.52 -7.04
CA TRP A 204 -2.54 3.79 -7.89
C TRP A 204 -2.09 3.96 -9.33
N ILE A 205 -1.97 2.85 -10.02
CA ILE A 205 -1.55 2.76 -11.42
C ILE A 205 -2.66 2.03 -12.18
N HIS A 206 -3.16 2.69 -13.22
CA HIS A 206 -3.93 2.08 -14.29
C HIS A 206 -3.04 2.09 -15.52
N ASP A 207 -2.52 0.93 -15.90
CA ASP A 207 -1.62 0.80 -17.02
C ASP A 207 -2.36 0.96 -18.35
N GLY A 208 -1.83 1.84 -19.19
CA GLY A 208 -2.36 2.12 -20.52
C GLY A 208 -1.35 1.86 -21.62
N TYR A 209 -1.87 1.46 -22.78
CA TYR A 209 -1.09 1.11 -23.97
C TYR A 209 -1.04 2.24 -25.01
N SER A 210 -1.97 3.21 -24.94
CA SER A 210 -2.17 4.21 -25.98
C SER A 210 -2.64 5.56 -25.41
N ASN A 211 -1.85 6.14 -24.51
CA ASN A 211 -2.17 7.40 -23.83
C ASN A 211 -3.50 7.35 -23.08
N ASP A 212 -3.78 6.23 -22.43
CA ASP A 212 -4.96 5.92 -21.61
C ASP A 212 -4.58 5.52 -20.18
N GLY A 213 -3.28 5.48 -19.87
CA GLY A 213 -2.78 5.14 -18.54
C GLY A 213 -2.86 6.32 -17.57
N LEU A 214 -2.96 5.97 -16.29
CA LEU A 214 -3.12 6.88 -15.16
C LEU A 214 -2.15 6.48 -14.05
N ILE A 215 -1.48 7.45 -13.44
CA ILE A 215 -0.64 7.24 -12.26
C ILE A 215 -0.98 8.31 -11.24
N LYS A 216 -1.39 7.90 -10.04
CA LYS A 216 -1.60 8.78 -8.90
C LYS A 216 -0.62 8.38 -7.79
N ILE A 217 0.02 9.37 -7.19
CA ILE A 217 0.97 9.16 -6.08
C ILE A 217 0.58 10.08 -4.95
N TRP A 218 0.56 9.52 -3.75
CA TRP A 218 0.30 10.25 -2.53
C TRP A 218 1.39 10.03 -1.51
N GLU A 219 1.48 10.98 -0.59
CA GLU A 219 2.36 10.99 0.54
C GLU A 219 1.57 11.39 1.79
N LEU A 220 1.84 10.74 2.92
CA LEU A 220 1.37 11.17 4.22
C LEU A 220 2.37 12.15 4.83
N THR A 221 1.93 13.37 5.10
CA THR A 221 2.78 14.44 5.64
C THR A 221 2.35 14.84 7.04
N GLU A 222 3.18 15.65 7.72
CA GLU A 222 2.85 16.29 9.00
C GLU A 222 1.60 17.19 8.92
N SER A 223 1.19 17.61 7.71
CA SER A 223 0.02 18.46 7.47
C SER A 223 -1.18 17.73 6.87
N GLY A 224 -1.08 16.41 6.66
CA GLY A 224 -2.15 15.63 6.07
C GLY A 224 -1.72 14.82 4.85
N VAL A 225 -2.71 14.25 4.15
CA VAL A 225 -2.52 13.51 2.90
C VAL A 225 -2.33 14.48 1.74
N MET A 226 -1.24 14.29 0.99
CA MET A 226 -0.95 15.08 -0.21
C MET A 226 -0.90 14.19 -1.45
N GLN A 227 -1.65 14.54 -2.49
CA GLN A 227 -1.43 13.96 -3.82
C GLN A 227 -0.27 14.71 -4.50
N VAL A 228 0.89 14.07 -4.59
CA VAL A 228 2.12 14.68 -5.13
C VAL A 228 2.22 14.51 -6.64
N LYS A 229 1.54 13.51 -7.21
CA LYS A 229 1.40 13.35 -8.67
C LYS A 229 0.02 12.83 -9.08
N ASN A 230 -0.42 13.35 -10.22
CA ASN A 230 -1.59 12.89 -10.95
C ASN A 230 -1.29 12.98 -12.45
N VAL A 231 -0.84 11.85 -13.00
CA VAL A 231 -0.46 11.71 -14.40
C VAL A 231 -1.62 11.06 -15.12
N VAL A 232 -2.05 11.66 -16.23
CA VAL A 232 -3.17 11.18 -17.03
C VAL A 232 -2.81 11.13 -18.51
N ASN A 233 -3.50 10.27 -19.25
CA ASN A 233 -3.36 10.09 -20.70
C ASN A 233 -1.92 9.76 -21.11
N LYS A 234 -1.28 8.82 -20.41
CA LYS A 234 0.09 8.38 -20.74
C LYS A 234 0.11 6.90 -21.07
N THR A 235 0.94 6.52 -22.03
CA THR A 235 1.30 5.10 -22.16
C THR A 235 2.30 4.75 -21.07
N THR A 236 1.90 3.84 -20.17
CA THR A 236 2.70 3.40 -19.02
C THR A 236 3.20 1.97 -19.19
N LEU A 237 2.67 1.26 -20.18
CA LEU A 237 2.97 -0.14 -20.44
C LEU A 237 2.99 -0.42 -21.96
N PHE A 238 3.84 -1.36 -22.38
CA PHE A 238 3.88 -1.76 -23.79
C PHE A 238 2.60 -2.51 -24.18
N PRO A 239 2.14 -2.40 -25.44
CA PRO A 239 0.96 -3.13 -25.89
C PRO A 239 1.01 -4.62 -25.53
N LEU A 240 -0.08 -5.11 -24.91
CA LEU A 240 -0.25 -6.51 -24.46
C LEU A 240 0.66 -6.96 -23.31
N ALA A 241 1.48 -6.06 -22.75
CA ALA A 241 2.23 -6.35 -21.53
C ALA A 241 1.33 -6.26 -20.30
N VAL A 242 1.75 -6.92 -19.21
CA VAL A 242 1.10 -6.90 -17.90
C VAL A 242 2.16 -6.76 -16.81
N ARG A 243 1.79 -6.29 -15.63
CA ARG A 243 2.67 -6.35 -14.45
C ARG A 243 2.63 -7.75 -13.86
N LYS A 244 3.78 -8.24 -13.38
CA LYS A 244 3.88 -9.57 -12.74
C LYS A 244 4.74 -9.60 -11.49
N LEU A 245 5.42 -8.51 -11.16
CA LEU A 245 6.39 -8.50 -10.07
C LEU A 245 6.47 -7.12 -9.42
N LEU A 246 6.32 -7.07 -8.10
CA LEU A 246 6.72 -5.93 -7.29
C LEU A 246 7.99 -6.28 -6.54
N CYS A 247 8.93 -5.35 -6.52
CA CYS A 247 10.20 -5.46 -5.81
C CYS A 247 10.26 -4.38 -4.74
N VAL A 248 10.29 -4.82 -3.48
CA VAL A 248 10.47 -3.98 -2.30
C VAL A 248 11.96 -3.73 -2.08
N ASN A 249 12.30 -2.47 -1.83
CA ASN A 249 13.66 -1.96 -1.91
C ASN A 249 14.29 -2.17 -3.29
N GLY A 250 13.53 -1.93 -4.37
CA GLY A 250 13.84 -2.26 -5.77
C GLY A 250 15.30 -2.23 -6.20
N TYR A 251 16.05 -1.20 -5.86
CA TYR A 251 17.47 -1.13 -6.17
C TYR A 251 18.18 -0.18 -5.21
N THR A 252 19.29 -0.63 -4.66
CA THR A 252 20.22 0.21 -3.92
C THR A 252 21.50 0.38 -4.73
N ARG A 253 21.91 1.62 -4.96
CA ARG A 253 23.30 1.95 -5.33
C ARG A 253 24.23 1.56 -4.20
N GLU A 254 25.40 1.04 -4.57
CA GLU A 254 26.49 0.78 -3.64
C GLU A 254 26.95 2.02 -2.87
N GLN A 255 27.60 1.76 -1.75
CA GLN A 255 28.25 2.75 -0.88
C GLN A 255 29.72 2.38 -0.74
N SER A 256 30.58 3.37 -0.58
CA SER A 256 31.97 3.17 -0.17
C SER A 256 32.08 3.22 1.36
N ASP A 257 32.66 2.18 1.97
CA ASP A 257 33.03 2.13 3.39
C ASP A 257 31.92 2.30 4.46
N ILE A 258 30.68 2.63 4.08
CA ILE A 258 29.55 2.88 4.99
C ILE A 258 28.33 2.05 4.58
N GLN A 259 27.58 1.56 5.56
CA GLN A 259 26.37 0.77 5.33
C GLN A 259 25.14 1.66 5.23
N SER A 260 24.36 1.49 4.16
CA SER A 260 23.08 2.15 3.94
C SER A 260 21.95 1.20 4.32
N THR A 261 21.17 1.56 5.33
CA THR A 261 20.11 0.76 5.92
C THR A 261 18.77 1.42 5.64
N GLN A 262 17.81 0.64 5.17
CA GLN A 262 16.43 1.06 4.96
C GLN A 262 15.51 0.07 5.67
N LEU A 263 14.40 0.57 6.17
CA LEU A 263 13.34 -0.25 6.76
C LEU A 263 12.02 0.00 6.03
N PHE A 264 11.21 -1.04 5.94
CA PHE A 264 9.88 -1.03 5.34
C PHE A 264 8.89 -1.71 6.27
N ASP A 265 7.66 -1.20 6.27
CA ASP A 265 6.58 -1.73 7.10
C ASP A 265 5.20 -1.55 6.42
N ASP A 266 4.19 -2.29 6.89
CA ASP A 266 2.83 -2.40 6.34
C ASP A 266 2.81 -2.38 4.79
N VAL A 267 3.49 -3.33 4.15
CA VAL A 267 3.52 -3.41 2.68
C VAL A 267 2.20 -4.00 2.20
N TYR A 268 1.39 -3.21 1.49
CA TYR A 268 0.08 -3.58 0.96
C TYR A 268 0.06 -3.50 -0.56
N VAL A 269 -0.52 -4.51 -1.20
CA VAL A 269 -0.78 -4.54 -2.65
C VAL A 269 -2.18 -5.05 -2.93
N SER A 270 -2.93 -4.31 -3.75
CA SER A 270 -4.15 -4.79 -4.39
C SER A 270 -4.08 -4.68 -5.90
N THR A 271 -4.84 -5.54 -6.58
CA THR A 271 -4.84 -5.66 -8.05
C THR A 271 -6.25 -5.75 -8.61
N GLY A 272 -6.38 -5.65 -9.94
CA GLY A 272 -7.64 -5.72 -10.67
C GLY A 272 -8.32 -4.36 -10.84
N SER A 273 -9.46 -4.34 -11.57
CA SER A 273 -10.15 -3.11 -12.00
C SER A 273 -10.71 -2.22 -10.88
N CYS A 274 -10.63 -2.70 -9.63
CA CYS A 274 -11.06 -1.96 -8.44
C CYS A 274 -9.89 -1.82 -7.45
N ALA A 275 -8.63 -1.94 -7.92
CA ALA A 275 -7.44 -1.88 -7.05
C ALA A 275 -7.37 -0.58 -6.24
N GLN A 276 -7.90 0.53 -6.76
CA GLN A 276 -7.93 1.80 -6.03
C GLN A 276 -8.82 1.78 -4.78
N ALA A 277 -9.87 0.95 -4.79
CA ALA A 277 -10.82 0.87 -3.70
C ALA A 277 -10.15 0.31 -2.44
N ARG A 278 -10.47 0.84 -1.27
CA ARG A 278 -9.88 0.45 0.02
C ARG A 278 -10.63 1.04 1.20
N CYS A 279 -10.41 0.48 2.39
CA CYS A 279 -10.82 1.10 3.65
C CYS A 279 -9.59 1.51 4.46
N GLU A 280 -9.67 2.67 5.10
CA GLU A 280 -8.57 3.18 5.94
C GLU A 280 -9.11 3.74 7.25
N LEU A 281 -8.31 3.59 8.31
CA LEU A 281 -8.49 4.28 9.58
C LEU A 281 -7.61 5.53 9.59
N GLY A 282 -8.16 6.68 9.98
CA GLY A 282 -7.45 7.94 10.09
C GLY A 282 -7.67 8.66 11.42
N ASN A 283 -6.76 9.56 11.79
CA ASN A 283 -6.83 10.30 13.05
C ASN A 283 -7.64 11.62 12.98
N ALA A 284 -8.22 11.96 11.83
CA ALA A 284 -9.04 13.15 11.63
C ALA A 284 -10.35 12.78 10.91
N PRO A 285 -11.43 13.58 11.03
CA PRO A 285 -12.72 13.30 10.36
C PRO A 285 -12.70 13.57 8.84
N VAL A 286 -11.69 14.27 8.35
CA VAL A 286 -11.47 14.57 6.93
C VAL A 286 -10.22 13.80 6.48
N TYR A 287 -10.33 13.02 5.41
CA TYR A 287 -9.26 12.13 4.96
C TYR A 287 -7.97 12.91 4.65
N GLN A 288 -8.10 14.07 3.99
CA GLN A 288 -6.98 14.93 3.64
C GLN A 288 -6.26 15.52 4.86
N ASP A 289 -6.94 15.64 6.00
CA ASP A 289 -6.37 16.19 7.23
C ASP A 289 -5.70 15.10 8.10
N CYS A 290 -5.79 13.83 7.70
CA CYS A 290 -5.20 12.73 8.46
C CYS A 290 -3.67 12.75 8.38
N THR A 291 -3.01 12.71 9.53
CA THR A 291 -1.54 12.63 9.68
C THR A 291 -1.09 11.26 10.19
N ARG A 292 -2.04 10.39 10.55
CA ARG A 292 -1.84 8.95 10.78
C ARG A 292 -2.92 8.21 10.03
N LEU A 293 -2.53 7.19 9.29
CA LEU A 293 -3.43 6.33 8.55
C LEU A 293 -2.98 4.87 8.65
N ALA A 294 -3.94 3.95 8.74
CA ALA A 294 -3.73 2.52 8.65
C ALA A 294 -4.73 1.92 7.67
N ILE A 295 -4.24 1.09 6.73
CA ILE A 295 -5.08 0.45 5.71
C ILE A 295 -5.60 -0.89 6.23
N THR A 296 -6.89 -1.14 6.08
CA THR A 296 -7.45 -2.45 6.44
C THR A 296 -7.25 -3.46 5.29
N THR A 297 -7.56 -4.74 5.53
CA THR A 297 -7.54 -5.76 4.45
C THR A 297 -8.95 -6.29 4.18
N PRO A 298 -9.72 -5.68 3.25
CA PRO A 298 -11.04 -6.17 2.84
C PRO A 298 -10.95 -7.56 2.19
N TYR A 299 -11.94 -8.42 2.47
CA TYR A 299 -12.05 -9.75 1.86
C TYR A 299 -13.44 -10.01 1.26
N THR A 300 -14.43 -9.17 1.55
CA THR A 300 -15.66 -9.06 0.77
C THR A 300 -15.97 -7.59 0.49
N TRP A 301 -16.64 -7.32 -0.63
CA TRP A 301 -17.06 -5.98 -0.98
C TRP A 301 -18.33 -6.02 -1.82
N SER A 302 -19.23 -5.11 -1.54
CA SER A 302 -20.45 -4.85 -2.28
C SER A 302 -20.83 -3.39 -2.11
N ASP A 303 -21.82 -2.93 -2.87
CA ASP A 303 -22.22 -1.53 -2.88
C ASP A 303 -22.67 -0.99 -1.50
N THR A 304 -23.11 -1.88 -0.61
CA THR A 304 -23.66 -1.49 0.71
C THR A 304 -22.97 -2.16 1.89
N ARG A 305 -21.99 -3.04 1.65
CA ARG A 305 -21.33 -3.83 2.70
C ARG A 305 -19.91 -4.18 2.34
N ILE A 306 -19.00 -4.01 3.31
CA ILE A 306 -17.61 -4.45 3.24
C ILE A 306 -17.30 -5.25 4.49
N ASP A 307 -16.79 -6.46 4.33
CA ASP A 307 -16.18 -7.24 5.42
C ASP A 307 -14.65 -7.08 5.31
N THR A 308 -14.02 -6.63 6.39
CA THR A 308 -12.58 -6.32 6.40
C THR A 308 -11.93 -6.65 7.73
N THR A 309 -10.65 -7.04 7.67
CA THR A 309 -9.80 -7.19 8.85
C THR A 309 -9.13 -5.86 9.18
N VAL A 310 -9.20 -5.43 10.43
CA VAL A 310 -8.53 -4.24 10.96
C VAL A 310 -7.03 -4.50 11.00
N ARG A 311 -6.26 -3.52 10.52
CA ARG A 311 -4.81 -3.41 10.74
C ARG A 311 -4.56 -2.15 11.53
N GLN A 312 -3.98 -2.31 12.72
CA GLN A 312 -3.83 -1.21 13.66
C GLN A 312 -2.79 -0.19 13.20
N GLY A 313 -1.76 -0.61 12.46
CA GLY A 313 -0.66 0.27 12.05
C GLY A 313 -0.07 1.01 13.25
N ALA A 314 0.17 2.32 13.10
CA ALA A 314 0.71 3.18 14.15
C ALA A 314 -0.31 3.63 15.23
N PHE A 315 -1.57 3.19 15.16
CA PHE A 315 -2.56 3.49 16.19
C PHE A 315 -2.32 2.65 17.45
N LYS A 316 -2.85 3.12 18.58
CA LYS A 316 -2.77 2.42 19.86
C LYS A 316 -4.17 2.23 20.43
N SER A 317 -4.31 1.23 21.30
CA SER A 317 -5.51 1.09 22.13
C SER A 317 -5.89 2.41 22.80
N GLY A 318 -7.18 2.76 22.71
CA GLY A 318 -7.73 4.01 23.21
C GLY A 318 -7.62 5.21 22.26
N ASP A 319 -6.91 5.09 21.14
CA ASP A 319 -6.89 6.15 20.12
C ASP A 319 -8.28 6.35 19.51
N ASN A 320 -8.64 7.61 19.28
CA ASN A 320 -9.80 7.95 18.45
C ASN A 320 -9.40 7.91 16.97
N VAL A 321 -10.19 7.18 16.18
CA VAL A 321 -10.02 7.02 14.74
C VAL A 321 -11.32 7.28 13.99
N TYR A 322 -11.21 7.51 12.68
CA TYR A 322 -12.32 7.64 11.75
C TYR A 322 -12.11 6.63 10.63
N LEU A 323 -13.15 5.89 10.26
CA LEU A 323 -13.12 4.99 9.12
C LEU A 323 -13.45 5.77 7.83
N PHE A 324 -12.68 5.53 6.80
CA PHE A 324 -12.87 6.04 5.45
C PHE A 324 -13.03 4.88 4.46
N ILE A 325 -13.95 5.05 3.52
CA ILE A 325 -14.05 4.21 2.32
C ILE A 325 -13.57 5.02 1.13
N VAL A 326 -12.71 4.42 0.32
CA VAL A 326 -12.34 4.92 -1.00
C VAL A 326 -12.89 3.94 -2.03
N ASP A 327 -13.67 4.43 -2.98
CA ASP A 327 -14.19 3.62 -4.08
C ASP A 327 -13.13 3.37 -5.18
N SER A 328 -13.52 2.64 -6.23
CA SER A 328 -12.67 2.30 -7.37
C SER A 328 -12.24 3.52 -8.19
N GLU A 329 -13.02 4.59 -8.14
CA GLU A 329 -12.78 5.85 -8.84
C GLU A 329 -11.85 6.77 -8.03
N GLY A 330 -11.69 6.50 -6.73
CA GLY A 330 -10.86 7.27 -5.81
C GLY A 330 -11.60 8.33 -4.99
N ASN A 331 -12.93 8.29 -4.95
CA ASN A 331 -13.72 9.19 -4.10
C ASN A 331 -13.71 8.68 -2.67
N TYR A 332 -13.50 9.60 -1.73
CA TYR A 332 -13.44 9.32 -0.31
C TYR A 332 -14.81 9.56 0.34
N SER A 333 -15.21 8.70 1.26
CA SER A 333 -16.30 9.01 2.18
C SER A 333 -15.92 10.15 3.14
N PRO A 334 -16.90 10.85 3.74
CA PRO A 334 -16.67 11.49 5.04
C PRO A 334 -16.17 10.46 6.07
N GLY A 335 -15.39 10.92 7.06
CA GLY A 335 -14.91 10.04 8.12
C GLY A 335 -16.05 9.60 9.05
N TYR A 336 -16.24 8.30 9.21
CA TYR A 336 -17.19 7.74 10.17
C TYR A 336 -16.51 7.54 11.53
N GLY A 337 -16.98 8.27 12.54
CA GLY A 337 -16.40 8.26 13.88
C GLY A 337 -16.72 9.52 14.68
N PRO A 338 -15.97 9.79 15.77
CA PRO A 338 -14.81 9.02 16.23
C PRO A 338 -15.20 7.63 16.72
N LEU A 339 -14.32 6.67 16.48
CA LEU A 339 -14.35 5.30 16.97
C LEU A 339 -13.13 5.09 17.86
N THR A 340 -13.19 4.16 18.80
CA THR A 340 -12.07 3.90 19.70
C THR A 340 -11.38 2.60 19.33
N MET A 341 -10.05 2.65 19.15
CA MET A 341 -9.23 1.46 18.99
C MET A 341 -9.31 0.61 20.26
N ALA A 342 -9.64 -0.66 20.08
CA ALA A 342 -9.71 -1.61 21.17
C ALA A 342 -8.30 -1.99 21.65
N GLN A 343 -8.24 -2.54 22.86
CA GLN A 343 -7.02 -3.19 23.32
C GLN A 343 -6.79 -4.45 22.50
N GLU A 344 -5.54 -4.68 22.09
CA GLU A 344 -5.12 -5.99 21.60
C GLU A 344 -5.52 -7.04 22.63
N THR A 345 -6.39 -7.96 22.22
CA THR A 345 -6.61 -9.16 23.00
C THR A 345 -5.30 -9.94 22.92
N ALA A 346 -4.60 -10.07 24.06
CA ALA A 346 -3.47 -10.99 24.14
C ALA A 346 -3.88 -12.33 23.52
N PRO A 347 -3.00 -13.02 22.77
CA PRO A 347 -3.28 -14.37 22.32
C PRO A 347 -3.78 -15.17 23.51
N ALA A 348 -4.89 -15.90 23.36
CA ALA A 348 -5.36 -16.79 24.40
C ALA A 348 -4.18 -17.68 24.78
N ASP A 349 -3.66 -17.52 25.99
CA ASP A 349 -2.60 -18.37 26.51
C ASP A 349 -3.16 -19.80 26.51
N PRO A 350 -2.66 -20.72 25.66
CA PRO A 350 -3.16 -22.08 25.63
C PRO A 350 -2.92 -22.80 26.96
N GLU A 351 -2.06 -22.28 27.85
CA GLU A 351 -1.84 -22.82 29.20
C GLU A 351 -2.85 -22.30 30.23
N ASN A 352 -3.69 -21.31 29.90
CA ASN A 352 -4.64 -20.69 30.82
C ASN A 352 -6.10 -20.79 30.36
N ASP A 353 -6.39 -21.65 29.38
CA ASP A 353 -7.76 -22.05 29.06
C ASP A 353 -8.35 -22.89 30.20
N SER A 354 -8.85 -22.18 31.21
CA SER A 354 -9.62 -22.74 32.31
C SER A 354 -11.08 -23.04 31.93
N SER A 355 -11.48 -22.77 30.68
CA SER A 355 -12.83 -23.04 30.20
C SER A 355 -13.03 -24.56 30.09
N PRO A 356 -13.97 -25.16 30.84
CA PRO A 356 -14.35 -26.53 30.56
C PRO A 356 -14.88 -26.62 29.13
N PRO A 357 -14.52 -27.65 28.35
CA PRO A 357 -15.11 -27.88 27.03
C PRO A 357 -16.63 -27.83 27.14
N ALA A 358 -17.29 -27.13 26.20
CA ALA A 358 -18.75 -27.10 26.16
C ALA A 358 -19.29 -28.53 26.10
N ILE A 359 -20.22 -28.87 27.00
CA ILE A 359 -20.88 -30.17 27.02
C ILE A 359 -21.59 -30.34 25.66
N PRO A 360 -21.30 -31.41 24.88
CA PRO A 360 -21.97 -31.63 23.60
C PRO A 360 -23.48 -31.78 23.80
N GLN A 361 -24.28 -30.86 23.27
CA GLN A 361 -25.73 -30.85 23.48
C GLN A 361 -26.53 -31.78 22.54
N HIS A 362 -25.88 -32.60 21.69
CA HIS A 362 -26.59 -33.37 20.67
C HIS A 362 -26.08 -34.79 20.39
N LEU A 363 -25.62 -35.54 21.41
CA LEU A 363 -25.48 -36.99 21.29
C LEU A 363 -26.79 -37.69 21.65
N SER A 364 -27.69 -37.79 20.66
CA SER A 364 -28.77 -38.78 20.69
C SER A 364 -28.26 -40.05 20.04
N ILE A 365 -27.92 -41.06 20.84
CA ILE A 365 -27.66 -42.42 20.35
C ILE A 365 -29.00 -43.00 19.90
N LYS A 366 -29.11 -43.36 18.62
CA LYS A 366 -30.15 -44.27 18.11
C LYS A 366 -29.51 -45.61 17.80
#